data_AF-A0A193KXQ2-F1
#
_entry.id   AF-A0A193KXQ2-F1
#
_cell.length_a   1.000
_cell.length_b   1.000
_cell.length_c   1.000
_cell.angle_alpha   90.00
_cell.angle_beta   90.00
_cell.angle_gamma   90.00
#
_symmetry.space_group_name_H-M   'P 1'
#
loop_
_entity.id
_entity.type
_entity.pdbx_description
1 polymer ?
#
loop_
_entity_poly.entity_id
_entity_poly.type
_entity_poly.pdbx_seq_one_letter_code
_entity_poly.pdbx_strand_id
1 'polypeptide(L)'
;MSLSRSSSPVRGVAAAARPHRAVTGISQRMLALTLRRLERDGLLTRTVHAEVPPKVEYTLTALGSTLLDAVTALGDWAAAHRTEIGDNRRRYDETRPPRTAS
;
A
#
# COMPACT_ATOMS: atom_id res chain seq x y z
N MET A 1 28.48 16.80 31.55
CA MET A 1 28.92 16.10 30.32
C MET A 1 27.68 15.83 29.49
N SER A 2 27.53 16.56 28.40
CA SER A 2 26.39 16.52 27.49
C SER A 2 26.52 15.35 26.53
N LEU A 3 25.43 14.60 26.31
CA LEU A 3 25.24 13.84 25.09
C LEU A 3 23.85 14.15 24.55
N SER A 4 23.83 15.20 23.74
CA SER A 4 22.71 15.61 22.89
C SER A 4 22.43 14.50 21.88
N ARG A 5 21.29 13.81 22.02
CA ARG A 5 20.76 12.95 20.95
C ARG A 5 19.94 13.81 20.00
N SER A 6 20.65 14.38 19.03
CA SER A 6 20.10 14.99 17.82
C SER A 6 19.35 13.94 17.02
N SER A 7 18.01 13.94 17.11
CA SER A 7 17.13 13.17 16.22
C SER A 7 16.91 13.98 14.94
N SER A 8 17.80 13.82 13.97
CA SER A 8 17.61 14.35 12.62
C SER A 8 16.43 13.63 11.93
N PRO A 9 15.45 14.36 11.35
CA PRO A 9 14.45 13.73 10.50
C PRO A 9 15.09 13.36 9.16
N VAL A 10 14.92 12.10 8.78
CA VAL A 10 15.24 11.52 7.48
C VAL A 10 14.61 12.36 6.37
N ARG A 11 15.42 13.16 5.69
CA ARG A 11 15.00 13.95 4.52
C ARG A 11 15.16 13.08 3.27
N GLY A 12 14.22 12.17 3.06
CA GLY A 12 14.06 11.49 1.77
C GLY A 12 13.38 12.43 0.78
N VAL A 13 14.15 13.18 0.00
CA VAL A 13 13.61 13.90 -1.16
C VAL A 13 13.33 12.86 -2.25
N ALA A 14 12.11 12.34 -2.28
CA ALA A 14 11.62 11.57 -3.43
C ALA A 14 11.20 12.58 -4.51
N ALA A 15 12.12 12.87 -5.43
CA ALA A 15 11.78 13.53 -6.68
C ALA A 15 10.84 12.64 -7.50
N ALA A 16 9.80 13.25 -8.09
CA ALA A 16 8.86 12.69 -9.06
C ALA A 16 7.73 11.78 -8.54
N ALA A 17 6.78 12.36 -7.80
CA ALA A 17 5.41 11.87 -7.80
C ALA A 17 4.76 12.17 -9.17
N ARG A 18 4.85 11.22 -10.11
CA ARG A 18 3.86 11.04 -11.19
C ARG A 18 2.77 10.09 -10.66
N PRO A 19 1.62 10.57 -10.15
CA PRO A 19 0.57 9.66 -9.68
C PRO A 19 -0.29 9.17 -10.85
N HIS A 20 0.29 8.48 -11.83
CA HIS A 20 -0.48 7.89 -12.93
C HIS A 20 -0.04 6.48 -13.36
N ARG A 21 0.93 5.84 -12.69
CA ARG A 21 1.55 4.63 -13.28
C ARG A 21 1.61 3.34 -12.47
N ALA A 22 1.00 3.24 -11.29
CA ALA A 22 1.13 2.02 -10.48
C ALA A 22 -0.19 1.32 -10.12
N VAL A 23 -1.36 1.91 -10.39
CA VAL A 23 -2.65 1.31 -9.99
C VAL A 23 -3.58 1.23 -11.19
N THR A 24 -3.26 0.34 -12.13
CA THR A 24 -4.15 -0.02 -13.23
C THR A 24 -5.40 -0.70 -12.66
N GLY A 25 -6.59 -0.12 -12.87
CA GLY A 25 -7.88 -0.74 -12.51
C GLY A 25 -8.67 -0.06 -11.39
N ILE A 26 -8.15 0.99 -10.73
CA ILE A 26 -8.93 1.76 -9.75
C ILE A 26 -9.38 3.08 -10.35
N SER A 27 -10.67 3.39 -10.25
CA SER A 27 -11.21 4.68 -10.70
C SER A 27 -10.63 5.84 -9.88
N GLN A 28 -10.47 7.02 -10.49
CA GLN A 28 -10.00 8.21 -9.76
C GLN A 28 -10.88 8.54 -8.54
N ARG A 29 -12.19 8.32 -8.63
CA ARG A 29 -13.13 8.50 -7.53
C ARG A 29 -12.84 7.55 -6.37
N MET A 30 -12.57 6.28 -6.65
CA MET A 30 -12.21 5.29 -5.63
C MET A 30 -10.86 5.63 -5.00
N LEU A 31 -9.85 6.00 -5.79
CA LEU A 31 -8.56 6.42 -5.27
C LEU A 31 -8.70 7.63 -4.33
N ALA A 32 -9.45 8.65 -4.74
CA ALA A 32 -9.69 9.82 -3.90
C ALA A 32 -10.45 9.50 -2.61
N LEU A 33 -11.39 8.55 -2.65
CA LEU A 33 -12.08 8.08 -1.45
C LEU A 33 -11.14 7.33 -0.51
N THR A 34 -10.30 6.44 -1.04
CA THR A 34 -9.31 5.68 -0.26
C THR A 34 -8.30 6.61 0.39
N LEU A 35 -7.73 7.57 -0.36
CA LEU A 35 -6.76 8.53 0.18
C LEU A 35 -7.35 9.36 1.33
N ARG A 36 -8.60 9.84 1.20
CA ARG A 36 -9.28 10.56 2.28
C ARG A 36 -9.51 9.70 3.52
N ARG A 37 -9.81 8.41 3.36
CA ARG A 37 -9.96 7.48 4.50
C ARG A 37 -8.63 7.26 5.21
N LEU A 38 -7.58 6.95 4.44
CA LEU A 38 -6.24 6.77 5.00
C LEU A 38 -5.69 8.03 5.68
N GLU A 39 -5.99 9.22 5.14
CA GLU A 39 -5.68 10.50 5.79
C GLU A 39 -6.46 10.66 7.11
N ARG A 40 -7.77 10.40 7.10
CA ARG A 40 -8.61 10.44 8.32
C ARG A 40 -8.15 9.46 9.40
N ASP A 41 -7.69 8.28 8.99
CA ASP A 41 -7.21 7.24 9.89
C ASP A 41 -5.79 7.52 10.41
N GLY A 42 -5.17 8.63 9.98
CA GLY A 42 -3.83 9.04 10.40
C GLY A 42 -2.69 8.25 9.76
N LEU A 43 -2.98 7.51 8.68
CA LEU A 43 -2.00 6.72 7.93
C LEU A 43 -1.28 7.55 6.87
N LEU A 44 -1.91 8.62 6.40
CA LEU A 44 -1.33 9.57 5.44
C LEU A 44 -1.40 11.01 5.96
N THR A 45 -0.41 11.81 5.57
CA THR A 45 -0.46 13.27 5.65
C THR A 45 -0.58 13.85 4.25
N ARG A 46 -1.49 14.81 4.08
CA ARG A 46 -1.71 15.54 2.84
C ARG A 46 -1.05 16.91 2.89
N THR A 47 -0.17 17.18 1.93
CA THR A 47 0.51 18.48 1.78
C THR A 47 0.08 19.12 0.47
N VAL A 48 -0.32 20.39 0.52
CA VAL A 48 -0.65 21.19 -0.66
C VAL A 48 0.47 22.18 -0.92
N HIS A 49 1.09 22.07 -2.09
CA HIS A 49 2.13 22.98 -2.55
C HIS A 49 1.51 24.08 -3.39
N ALA A 50 1.66 25.33 -2.95
CA ALA A 50 1.17 26.52 -3.64
C ALA A 50 2.12 26.92 -4.79
N GLU A 51 2.29 26.01 -5.75
CA GLU A 51 2.98 26.26 -7.02
C GLU A 51 1.97 26.34 -8.17
N VAL A 52 2.39 26.77 -9.36
CA VAL A 52 1.53 26.79 -10.56
C VAL A 52 2.02 25.72 -11.53
N PRO A 53 1.21 24.68 -11.82
CA PRO A 53 -0.10 24.35 -11.26
C PRO A 53 -0.01 23.78 -9.83
N PRO A 54 -1.06 23.96 -8.98
CA PRO A 54 -1.03 23.50 -7.59
C PRO A 54 -0.89 21.99 -7.50
N LYS A 55 0.02 21.54 -6.65
CA LYS A 55 0.35 20.12 -6.48
C LYS A 55 -0.09 19.63 -5.09
N VAL A 56 -0.71 18.46 -5.06
CA VAL A 56 -1.06 17.77 -3.81
C VAL A 56 -0.19 16.54 -3.68
N GLU A 57 0.41 16.37 -2.51
CA GLU A 57 1.25 15.24 -2.17
C GLU A 57 0.70 14.51 -0.95
N TYR A 58 0.74 13.18 -0.99
CA TYR A 58 0.38 12.33 0.13
C TYR A 58 1.62 11.57 0.59
N THR A 59 1.88 11.59 1.89
CA THR A 59 3.05 10.96 2.51
C THR A 59 2.59 10.01 3.62
N LEU A 60 3.28 8.89 3.80
CA LEU A 60 3.00 7.98 4.92
C LEU A 60 3.40 8.65 6.23
N THR A 61 2.56 8.49 7.24
CA THR A 61 2.93 8.79 8.63
C THR A 61 3.74 7.63 9.21
N ALA A 62 4.26 7.80 10.42
CA ALA A 62 4.89 6.69 11.15
C ALA A 62 3.94 5.49 11.32
N LEU A 63 2.65 5.74 11.59
CA LEU A 63 1.63 4.70 11.65
C LEU A 63 1.41 4.06 10.28
N GLY A 64 1.34 4.87 9.22
CA GLY A 64 1.24 4.40 7.84
C GLY A 64 2.38 3.47 7.44
N SER A 65 3.61 3.78 7.86
CA SER A 65 4.78 2.92 7.63
C SER A 65 4.63 1.56 8.31
N THR A 66 4.16 1.50 9.56
CA THR A 66 3.95 0.19 10.23
C THR A 66 2.90 -0.68 9.54
N LEU A 67 1.87 -0.06 8.96
CA LEU A 67 0.88 -0.79 8.16
C LEU A 67 1.49 -1.30 6.86
N LEU A 68 2.32 -0.48 6.19
CA LEU A 68 3.01 -0.88 4.98
C LEU A 68 3.90 -2.10 5.23
N ASP A 69 4.62 -2.13 6.35
CA ASP A 69 5.46 -3.27 6.73
C ASP A 69 4.62 -4.55 6.88
N ALA A 70 3.48 -4.47 7.57
CA ALA A 70 2.58 -5.61 7.76
C ALA A 70 1.99 -6.12 6.42
N VAL A 71 1.55 -5.20 5.55
CA VAL A 71 1.00 -5.54 4.22
C VAL A 71 2.09 -6.14 3.33
N THR A 72 3.30 -5.62 3.39
CA THR A 72 4.46 -6.15 2.63
C THR A 72 4.79 -7.55 3.10
N ALA A 73 4.93 -7.77 4.41
CA ALA A 73 5.21 -9.09 4.97
C ALA A 73 4.14 -10.14 4.59
N LEU A 74 2.87 -9.75 4.61
CA LEU A 74 1.78 -10.62 4.16
C LEU A 74 1.88 -10.92 2.65
N GLY A 75 2.21 -9.91 1.85
CA GLY A 75 2.41 -10.05 0.41
C GLY A 75 3.57 -10.99 0.08
N ASP A 76 4.69 -10.85 0.78
CA ASP A 76 5.88 -11.68 0.64
C ASP A 76 5.59 -13.13 1.02
N TRP A 77 4.90 -13.34 2.14
CA TRP A 77 4.45 -14.67 2.55
C TRP A 77 3.53 -15.29 1.48
N ALA A 78 2.54 -14.54 1.00
CA ALA A 78 1.61 -15.03 -0.02
C ALA A 78 2.31 -15.33 -1.36
N ALA A 79 3.33 -14.54 -1.73
CA ALA A 79 4.15 -14.79 -2.90
C ALA A 79 4.98 -16.07 -2.74
N ALA A 80 5.61 -16.26 -1.58
CA ALA A 80 6.41 -17.44 -1.28
C ALA A 80 5.59 -18.74 -1.31
N HIS A 81 4.34 -18.70 -0.84
CA HIS A 81 3.47 -19.88 -0.75
C HIS A 81 2.51 -20.03 -1.94
N ARG A 82 2.65 -19.21 -2.99
CA ARG A 82 1.71 -19.17 -4.11
C ARG A 82 1.56 -20.54 -4.79
N THR A 83 2.67 -21.23 -5.03
CA THR A 83 2.67 -22.55 -5.68
C THR A 83 1.99 -23.60 -4.79
N GLU A 84 2.35 -23.65 -3.51
CA GLU A 84 1.77 -24.60 -2.55
C GLU A 84 0.25 -24.41 -2.43
N ILE A 85 -0.21 -23.16 -2.32
CA ILE A 85 -1.63 -22.83 -2.31
C ILE A 85 -2.31 -23.28 -3.62
N GLY A 86 -1.65 -23.08 -4.76
CA GLY A 86 -2.14 -23.54 -6.06
C GLY A 86 -2.28 -25.06 -6.16
N ASP A 87 -1.29 -25.81 -5.68
CA ASP A 87 -1.31 -27.26 -5.64
C ASP A 87 -2.40 -27.80 -4.71
N ASN A 88 -2.56 -27.18 -3.55
CA ASN A 88 -3.63 -27.54 -2.60
C ASN A 88 -5.02 -27.30 -3.21
N ARG A 89 -5.22 -26.19 -3.94
CA ARG A 89 -6.46 -25.91 -4.67
C ARG A 89 -6.73 -26.97 -5.74
N ARG A 90 -5.73 -27.30 -6.56
CA ARG A 90 -5.86 -28.30 -7.62
C ARG A 90 -6.24 -29.68 -7.04
N ARG A 91 -5.54 -30.13 -6.00
CA ARG A 91 -5.86 -31.39 -5.31
C ARG A 91 -7.28 -31.40 -4.75
N TYR A 92 -7.72 -30.28 -4.17
CA TYR A 92 -9.10 -30.15 -3.68
C TYR A 92 -10.11 -30.33 -4.81
N ASP A 93 -9.93 -29.61 -5.92
CA ASP A 93 -10.82 -29.65 -7.08
C ASP A 93 -10.86 -31.04 -7.74
N GLU A 94 -9.73 -31.75 -7.80
CA GLU A 94 -9.65 -33.13 -8.31
C GLU A 94 -10.46 -34.12 -7.45
N THR A 95 -10.44 -33.95 -6.12
CA THR A 95 -11.19 -34.83 -5.19
C THR A 95 -12.67 -34.46 -5.06
N ARG A 96 -13.06 -33.29 -5.55
CA ARG A 96 -14.44 -32.77 -5.50
C ARG A 96 -14.79 -32.09 -6.83
N PRO A 97 -14.99 -32.87 -7.90
CA PRO A 97 -15.39 -32.29 -9.17
C PRO A 97 -16.67 -31.47 -8.99
N PRO A 98 -16.81 -30.35 -9.72
CA PRO A 98 -17.98 -29.48 -9.60
C PRO A 98 -19.23 -30.33 -9.83
N ARG A 99 -20.20 -30.22 -8.92
CA ARG A 99 -21.50 -30.87 -9.07
C ARG A 99 -22.11 -30.33 -10.35
N THR A 100 -22.04 -31.09 -11.44
CA THR A 100 -22.79 -30.81 -12.65
C THR A 100 -24.26 -30.79 -12.25
N ALA A 101 -24.84 -29.58 -12.24
CA ALA A 101 -26.28 -29.42 -12.15
C ALA A 101 -26.88 -30.05 -13.41
N SER A 102 -27.66 -31.11 -13.20
CA SER A 102 -28.42 -31.78 -14.25
C SER A 102 -29.70 -31.02 -14.56
#